data_AF-A0A8T3VSD7-F1
#
_entry.id   AF-A0A8T3VSD7-F1
#
_cell.length_a   1.000
_cell.length_b   1.000
_cell.length_c   1.000
_cell.angle_alpha   90.00
_cell.angle_beta   90.00
_cell.angle_gamma   90.00
#
_symmetry.space_group_name_H-M   'P 1'
#
loop_
_entity.id
_entity.type
_entity.pdbx_description
1 polymer ?
#
loop_
_entity_poly.entity_id
_entity_poly.type
_entity_poly.pdbx_seq_one_letter_code
_entity_poly.pdbx_strand_id
1 'polypeptide(L)'
;MESLTEEDMRMESAFVAYCNIGISAYFHFSTAQRWSEEILGGRNPVSYPDFMSLQLLSELLRIAGERCDLMKDETDLPYLEAGRYIECMLDECSILMRTHLSKLVTKEELCYHLDFREFVDADAFNKLFLPDFAPEVRREIIAFQNRASSRGDILYALLIVSSKMKI
;
A
#
# COMPACT_ATOMS: atom_id res chain seq x y z
N MET A 1 47.01 -5.23 -0.17
CA MET A 1 45.56 -4.94 -0.25
C MET A 1 45.37 -4.04 -1.44
N GLU A 2 44.90 -4.58 -2.55
CA GLU A 2 44.46 -3.76 -3.69
C GLU A 2 43.13 -3.11 -3.31
N SER A 3 43.00 -1.80 -3.53
CA SER A 3 41.73 -1.10 -3.31
C SER A 3 40.78 -1.42 -4.45
N LEU A 4 39.51 -1.70 -4.12
CA LEU A 4 38.44 -1.88 -5.10
C LEU A 4 38.36 -0.66 -6.02
N THR A 5 38.13 -0.91 -7.31
CA THR A 5 37.87 0.17 -8.27
C THR A 5 36.46 0.72 -8.07
N GLU A 6 36.17 1.94 -8.55
CA GLU A 6 34.81 2.50 -8.49
C GLU A 6 33.77 1.62 -9.21
N GLU A 7 34.21 0.90 -10.24
CA GLU A 7 33.38 -0.04 -10.99
C GLU A 7 33.04 -1.28 -10.14
N ASP A 8 34.01 -1.81 -9.39
CA ASP A 8 33.77 -2.92 -8.45
C ASP A 8 32.79 -2.50 -7.34
N MET A 9 32.95 -1.28 -6.80
CA MET A 9 32.04 -0.74 -5.78
C MET A 9 30.59 -0.58 -6.30
N ARG A 10 30.42 -0.20 -7.57
CA ARG A 10 29.10 -0.10 -8.22
C ARG A 10 28.48 -1.47 -8.44
N MET A 11 29.24 -2.45 -8.92
CA MET A 11 28.76 -3.82 -9.10
C MET A 11 28.39 -4.47 -7.77
N GLU A 12 29.19 -4.28 -6.74
CA GLU A 12 28.90 -4.78 -5.39
C GLU A 12 27.63 -4.12 -4.83
N SER A 13 27.47 -2.81 -5.00
CA SER A 13 26.27 -2.08 -4.58
C SER A 13 25.01 -2.56 -5.31
N ALA A 14 25.12 -2.80 -6.63
CA ALA A 14 24.02 -3.36 -7.42
C ALA A 14 23.68 -4.78 -6.98
N PHE A 15 24.69 -5.62 -6.73
CA PHE A 15 24.52 -6.99 -6.23
C PHE A 15 23.82 -7.02 -4.87
N VAL A 16 24.24 -6.17 -3.93
CA VAL A 16 23.59 -6.04 -2.61
C VAL A 16 22.14 -5.57 -2.77
N ALA A 17 21.88 -4.60 -3.66
CA ALA A 17 20.52 -4.15 -3.94
C ALA A 17 19.64 -5.30 -4.49
N TYR A 18 20.13 -6.07 -5.47
CA TYR A 18 19.40 -7.23 -6.01
C TYR A 18 19.14 -8.31 -4.97
N CYS A 19 20.13 -8.64 -4.13
CA CYS A 19 19.97 -9.59 -3.04
C CYS A 19 18.91 -9.11 -2.04
N ASN A 20 18.92 -7.83 -1.66
CA ASN A 20 17.93 -7.26 -0.75
C ASN A 20 16.52 -7.29 -1.34
N ILE A 21 16.37 -6.95 -2.62
CA ILE A 21 15.09 -7.05 -3.34
C ILE A 21 14.60 -8.50 -3.35
N GLY A 22 15.48 -9.45 -3.69
CA GLY A 22 15.14 -10.88 -3.71
C GLY A 22 14.71 -11.42 -2.35
N ILE A 23 15.44 -11.07 -1.29
CA ILE A 23 15.13 -11.46 0.10
C ILE A 23 13.79 -10.86 0.54
N SER A 24 13.56 -9.57 0.28
CA SER A 24 12.30 -8.90 0.61
C SER A 24 11.13 -9.55 -0.13
N ALA A 25 11.25 -9.81 -1.43
CA ALA A 25 10.24 -10.50 -2.22
C ALA A 25 9.93 -11.90 -1.66
N TYR A 26 10.96 -12.65 -1.27
CA TYR A 26 10.78 -13.96 -0.63
C TYR A 26 9.99 -13.87 0.69
N PHE A 27 10.29 -12.89 1.54
CA PHE A 27 9.55 -12.68 2.79
C PHE A 27 8.08 -12.33 2.56
N HIS A 28 7.81 -11.42 1.62
CA HIS A 28 6.45 -11.04 1.24
C HIS A 28 5.67 -12.24 0.70
N PHE A 29 6.28 -13.02 -0.20
CA PHE A 29 5.65 -14.21 -0.76
C PHE A 29 5.36 -15.28 0.30
N SER A 30 6.33 -15.56 1.18
CA SER A 30 6.15 -16.54 2.27
C SER A 30 5.05 -16.11 3.25
N THR A 31 4.98 -14.82 3.55
CA THR A 31 3.97 -14.25 4.45
C THR A 31 2.59 -14.27 3.81
N ALA A 32 2.50 -13.90 2.53
CA ALA A 32 1.28 -13.98 1.73
C ALA A 32 0.77 -15.43 1.59
N GLN A 33 1.67 -16.41 1.43
CA GLN A 33 1.29 -17.83 1.41
C GLN A 33 0.62 -18.26 2.71
N ARG A 34 1.23 -17.95 3.86
CA ARG A 34 0.66 -18.24 5.18
C ARG A 34 -0.72 -17.58 5.35
N TRP A 35 -0.84 -16.30 4.99
CA TRP A 35 -2.12 -15.60 5.01
C TRP A 35 -3.15 -16.25 4.09
N SER A 36 -2.74 -16.74 2.91
CA SER A 36 -3.65 -17.40 1.97
C SER A 36 -4.25 -18.68 2.56
N GLU A 37 -3.48 -19.44 3.34
CA GLU A 37 -3.96 -20.63 4.05
C GLU A 37 -4.95 -20.26 5.15
N GLU A 38 -4.66 -19.20 5.91
CA GLU A 38 -5.57 -18.69 6.94
C GLU A 38 -6.91 -18.23 6.34
N ILE A 39 -6.86 -17.51 5.22
CA ILE A 39 -8.05 -17.03 4.48
C ILE A 39 -8.86 -18.22 3.95
N LEU A 40 -8.22 -19.21 3.32
CA LEU A 40 -8.89 -20.43 2.85
C LEU A 40 -9.49 -21.24 4.01
N GLY A 41 -8.91 -21.15 5.20
CA GLY A 41 -9.47 -21.69 6.44
C GLY A 41 -10.65 -20.89 7.03
N GLY A 42 -11.08 -19.81 6.37
CA GLY A 42 -12.21 -18.98 6.77
C GLY A 42 -11.86 -17.85 7.73
N ARG A 43 -10.57 -17.55 7.96
CA ARG A 43 -10.16 -16.38 8.75
C ARG A 43 -10.25 -15.10 7.94
N ASN A 44 -10.66 -14.03 8.61
CA ASN A 44 -10.60 -12.69 8.02
C ASN A 44 -9.22 -12.07 8.28
N PRO A 45 -8.47 -11.66 7.25
CA PRO A 45 -7.16 -11.04 7.43
C PRO A 45 -7.25 -9.59 7.93
N VAL A 46 -8.44 -8.99 7.89
CA VAL A 46 -8.70 -7.63 8.36
C VAL A 46 -9.51 -7.68 9.66
N SER A 47 -8.90 -7.24 10.76
CA SER A 47 -9.54 -7.20 12.07
C SER A 47 -10.62 -6.09 12.14
N TYR A 48 -11.56 -6.19 13.08
CA TYR A 48 -12.56 -5.13 13.29
C TYR A 48 -11.93 -3.77 13.68
N PRO A 49 -10.91 -3.70 14.57
CA PRO A 49 -10.20 -2.44 14.81
C PRO A 49 -9.55 -1.86 13.56
N ASP A 50 -8.94 -2.69 12.71
CA ASP A 50 -8.37 -2.23 11.45
C ASP A 50 -9.48 -1.72 10.51
N PHE A 51 -10.62 -2.41 10.44
CA PHE A 51 -11.78 -1.97 9.67
C PHE A 51 -12.27 -0.57 10.09
N MET A 52 -12.45 -0.31 11.39
CA MET A 52 -12.85 1.00 11.88
C MET A 52 -11.83 2.09 11.51
N SER A 53 -10.53 1.76 11.60
CA SER A 53 -9.45 2.67 11.25
C SER A 53 -9.46 2.99 9.75
N LEU A 54 -9.71 1.98 8.90
CA LEU A 54 -9.83 2.14 7.45
C LEU A 54 -11.02 3.03 7.05
N GLN A 55 -12.15 2.94 7.76
CA GLN A 55 -13.30 3.82 7.53
C GLN A 55 -12.95 5.28 7.80
N LEU A 56 -12.35 5.56 8.96
CA LEU A 56 -11.92 6.92 9.32
C LEU A 56 -10.90 7.47 8.31
N LEU A 57 -9.90 6.67 7.94
CA LEU A 57 -8.89 7.07 6.95
C LEU A 57 -9.51 7.34 5.59
N SER A 58 -10.48 6.52 5.15
CA SER A 58 -11.17 6.74 3.88
C SER A 58 -11.93 8.07 3.85
N GLU A 59 -12.58 8.45 4.95
CA GLU A 59 -13.24 9.76 5.06
C GLU A 59 -12.24 10.92 4.97
N LEU A 60 -11.13 10.82 5.69
CA LEU A 60 -10.07 11.84 5.68
C LEU A 60 -9.41 11.98 4.30
N LEU A 61 -9.14 10.87 3.64
CA LEU A 61 -8.56 10.82 2.30
C LEU A 61 -9.51 11.43 1.27
N ARG A 62 -10.83 11.22 1.38
CA ARG A 62 -11.80 11.87 0.49
C ARG A 62 -11.79 13.39 0.63
N ILE A 63 -11.76 13.91 1.86
CA ILE A 63 -11.66 15.36 2.11
C ILE A 63 -10.37 15.92 1.50
N ALA A 64 -9.24 15.21 1.65
CA ALA A 64 -7.98 15.60 1.03
C ALA A 64 -8.04 15.55 -0.51
N GLY A 65 -8.75 14.55 -1.07
CA GLY A 65 -8.98 14.38 -2.50
C GLY A 65 -9.80 15.53 -3.09
N GLU A 66 -10.90 15.92 -2.44
CA GLU A 66 -11.70 17.09 -2.83
C GLU A 66 -10.85 18.37 -2.88
N ARG A 67 -9.95 18.55 -1.91
CA ARG A 67 -9.01 19.67 -1.93
C ARG A 67 -8.00 19.56 -3.07
N CYS A 68 -7.51 18.37 -3.41
CA CYS A 68 -6.66 18.20 -4.59
C CYS A 68 -7.40 18.61 -5.86
N ASP A 69 -8.66 18.18 -6.01
CA ASP A 69 -9.47 18.50 -7.20
C ASP A 69 -9.70 20.00 -7.38
N LEU A 70 -9.92 20.74 -6.28
CA LEU A 70 -10.07 22.19 -6.31
C LEU A 70 -8.76 22.92 -6.68
N MET A 71 -7.61 22.35 -6.35
CA MET A 71 -6.29 22.97 -6.54
C MET A 71 -5.58 22.53 -7.83
N LYS A 72 -6.18 21.61 -8.60
CA LYS A 72 -5.61 21.08 -9.86
C LYS A 72 -5.31 22.19 -10.85
N ASP A 73 -6.18 23.19 -10.98
CA ASP A 73 -6.02 24.25 -11.99
C ASP A 73 -5.04 25.36 -11.57
N GLU A 74 -4.59 25.41 -10.30
CA GLU A 74 -3.78 26.51 -9.75
C GLU A 74 -2.32 26.13 -9.44
N THR A 75 -2.05 24.86 -9.10
CA THR A 75 -0.72 24.36 -8.70
C THR A 75 -0.56 22.88 -9.04
N ASP A 76 -0.29 22.60 -10.32
CA ASP A 76 -0.52 21.29 -10.94
C ASP A 76 0.22 20.10 -10.29
N LEU A 77 1.54 20.15 -10.14
CA LEU A 77 2.30 18.90 -9.94
C LEU A 77 2.13 18.28 -8.53
N PRO A 78 2.31 19.01 -7.41
CA PRO A 78 2.23 18.40 -6.09
C PRO A 78 0.82 17.91 -5.71
N TYR A 79 -0.23 18.62 -6.13
CA TYR A 79 -1.61 18.20 -5.89
C TYR A 79 -2.03 17.05 -6.80
N LEU A 80 -1.50 16.97 -8.03
CA LEU A 80 -1.68 15.80 -8.89
C LEU A 80 -1.01 14.55 -8.28
N GLU A 81 0.23 14.67 -7.81
CA GLU A 81 0.95 13.57 -7.17
C GLU A 81 0.27 13.12 -5.86
N ALA A 82 -0.12 14.07 -5.01
CA ALA A 82 -0.87 13.76 -3.79
C ALA A 82 -2.25 13.15 -4.11
N GLY A 83 -2.91 13.61 -5.17
CA GLY A 83 -4.17 13.03 -5.66
C GLY A 83 -4.03 11.57 -6.05
N ARG A 84 -2.96 11.19 -6.78
CA ARG A 84 -2.66 9.79 -7.12
C ARG A 84 -2.41 8.93 -5.88
N TYR A 85 -1.71 9.48 -4.88
CA TYR A 85 -1.54 8.80 -3.59
C TYR A 85 -2.88 8.56 -2.89
N ILE A 86 -3.72 9.59 -2.80
CA ILE A 86 -5.04 9.52 -2.19
C ILE A 86 -5.92 8.48 -2.87
N GLU A 87 -5.96 8.47 -4.22
CA GLU A 87 -6.70 7.50 -5.02
C GLU A 87 -6.26 6.07 -4.69
N CYS A 88 -4.95 5.79 -4.75
CA CYS A 88 -4.40 4.48 -4.42
C CYS A 88 -4.78 4.04 -2.99
N MET A 89 -4.68 4.94 -2.01
CA MET A 89 -5.03 4.59 -0.62
C MET A 89 -6.54 4.39 -0.43
N LEU A 90 -7.39 5.11 -1.15
CA LEU A 90 -8.85 4.90 -1.13
C LEU A 90 -9.23 3.54 -1.71
N ASP A 91 -8.58 3.12 -2.79
CA ASP A 91 -8.76 1.79 -3.38
C ASP A 91 -8.32 0.70 -2.40
N GLU A 92 -7.15 0.87 -1.77
CA GLU A 92 -6.66 -0.06 -0.74
C GLU A 92 -7.65 -0.18 0.43
N CYS A 93 -8.14 0.95 0.95
CA CYS A 93 -9.17 0.98 1.99
C CYS A 93 -10.44 0.25 1.53
N SER A 94 -10.89 0.48 0.30
CA SER A 94 -12.10 -0.16 -0.27
C SER A 94 -11.96 -1.68 -0.35
N ILE A 95 -10.81 -2.18 -0.83
CA ILE A 95 -10.52 -3.62 -0.93
C ILE A 95 -10.51 -4.27 0.45
N LEU A 96 -9.78 -3.67 1.40
CA LEU A 96 -9.62 -4.24 2.75
C LEU A 96 -10.92 -4.18 3.56
N MET A 97 -11.69 -3.10 3.45
CA MET A 97 -13.01 -3.01 4.07
C MET A 97 -13.98 -4.05 3.48
N ARG A 98 -13.98 -4.27 2.16
CA ARG A 98 -14.80 -5.33 1.55
C ARG A 98 -14.36 -6.72 1.98
N THR A 99 -13.05 -6.94 2.12
CA THR A 99 -12.49 -8.18 2.65
C THR A 99 -12.99 -8.43 4.09
N HIS A 100 -13.00 -7.41 4.95
CA HIS A 100 -13.57 -7.50 6.29
C HIS A 100 -15.05 -7.92 6.27
N LEU A 101 -15.83 -7.34 5.34
CA LEU A 101 -17.26 -7.59 5.20
C LEU A 101 -17.59 -8.86 4.39
N SER A 102 -16.60 -9.68 4.05
CA SER A 102 -16.76 -10.87 3.19
C SER A 102 -17.47 -10.57 1.86
N LYS A 103 -17.24 -9.38 1.31
CA LYS A 103 -17.75 -8.96 0.00
C LYS A 103 -16.76 -9.36 -1.09
N LEU A 104 -17.27 -9.52 -2.31
CA LEU A 104 -16.45 -9.90 -3.46
C LEU A 104 -15.39 -8.82 -3.77
N VAL A 105 -14.16 -9.28 -3.93
CA VAL A 105 -12.99 -8.55 -4.44
C VAL A 105 -12.46 -9.39 -5.60
N THR A 106 -12.37 -8.81 -6.79
CA THR A 106 -11.99 -9.58 -7.99
C THR A 106 -10.48 -9.68 -8.13
N LYS A 107 -10.03 -10.66 -8.93
CA LYS A 107 -8.62 -10.82 -9.24
C LYS A 107 -8.07 -9.60 -10.00
N GLU A 108 -8.84 -9.10 -10.95
CA GLU A 108 -8.48 -7.96 -11.81
C GLU A 108 -8.29 -6.70 -10.98
N GLU A 109 -9.16 -6.48 -10.00
CA GLU A 109 -9.06 -5.38 -9.06
C GLU A 109 -7.79 -5.47 -8.20
N LEU A 110 -7.47 -6.66 -7.69
CA LEU A 110 -6.25 -6.88 -6.92
C LEU A 110 -4.99 -6.65 -7.75
N CYS A 111 -4.95 -7.16 -8.99
CA CYS A 111 -3.82 -6.92 -9.90
C CYS A 111 -3.65 -5.43 -10.20
N TYR A 112 -4.72 -4.75 -10.58
CA TYR A 112 -4.68 -3.31 -10.87
C TYR A 112 -4.17 -2.49 -9.67
N HIS A 113 -4.70 -2.77 -8.47
CA HIS A 113 -4.29 -2.05 -7.26
C HIS A 113 -2.83 -2.32 -6.89
N LEU A 114 -2.38 -3.59 -6.95
CA LEU A 114 -1.00 -3.95 -6.65
C LEU A 114 -0.02 -3.28 -7.62
N ASP A 115 -0.34 -3.26 -8.91
CA ASP A 115 0.47 -2.56 -9.93
C ASP A 115 0.47 -1.05 -9.64
N PHE A 116 -0.68 -0.43 -9.39
CA PHE A 116 -0.78 1.00 -9.13
C PHE A 116 0.05 1.43 -7.92
N ARG A 117 0.01 0.65 -6.84
CA ARG A 117 0.73 0.89 -5.59
C ARG A 117 2.24 0.97 -5.75
N GLU A 118 2.84 0.30 -6.74
CA GLU A 118 4.29 0.34 -6.98
C GLU A 118 4.78 1.70 -7.51
N PHE A 119 3.89 2.53 -8.06
CA PHE A 119 4.23 3.78 -8.75
C PHE A 119 3.74 5.05 -8.04
N VAL A 120 3.42 4.92 -6.75
CA VAL A 120 2.76 5.97 -5.96
C VAL A 120 3.58 6.29 -4.71
N ASP A 121 3.94 7.57 -4.55
CA ASP A 121 4.72 8.08 -3.41
C ASP A 121 3.83 8.90 -2.46
N ALA A 122 4.05 8.74 -1.16
CA ALA A 122 3.38 9.49 -0.11
C ALA A 122 3.98 10.90 0.10
N ASP A 123 5.15 11.22 -0.44
CA ASP A 123 5.90 12.45 -0.11
C ASP A 123 5.10 13.73 -0.37
N ALA A 124 4.48 13.87 -1.54
CA ALA A 124 3.66 15.03 -1.89
C ALA A 124 2.45 15.16 -0.94
N PHE A 125 1.76 14.05 -0.67
CA PHE A 125 0.66 14.03 0.29
C PHE A 125 1.12 14.44 1.69
N ASN A 126 2.26 13.90 2.14
CA ASN A 126 2.81 14.17 3.45
C ASN A 126 3.17 15.65 3.63
N LYS A 127 3.74 16.28 2.60
CA LYS A 127 4.11 17.71 2.64
C LYS A 127 2.88 18.62 2.63
N LEU A 128 1.85 18.27 1.86
CA LEU A 128 0.67 19.12 1.67
C LEU A 128 -0.37 18.98 2.78
N PHE A 129 -0.60 17.76 3.30
CA PHE A 129 -1.76 17.48 4.14
C PHE A 129 -1.42 17.17 5.60
N LEU A 130 -0.30 16.47 5.89
CA LEU A 130 0.03 16.15 7.28
C LEU A 130 0.12 17.39 8.19
N PRO A 131 0.73 18.52 7.79
CA PRO A 131 0.81 19.70 8.64
C PRO A 131 -0.56 20.25 9.08
N ASP A 132 -1.59 20.05 8.26
CA ASP A 132 -2.93 20.59 8.48
C ASP A 132 -3.80 19.71 9.40
N PHE A 133 -3.40 18.46 9.64
CA PHE A 133 -4.14 17.53 10.48
C PHE A 133 -3.79 17.65 11.96
N ALA A 134 -4.81 17.47 12.82
CA ALA A 134 -4.64 17.38 14.26
C ALA A 134 -3.66 16.25 14.65
N PRO A 135 -2.91 16.37 15.77
CA PRO A 135 -1.88 15.39 16.15
C PRO A 135 -2.35 13.93 16.22
N GLU A 136 -3.56 13.68 16.70
CA GLU A 136 -4.20 12.37 16.74
C GLU A 136 -4.47 11.81 15.35
N VAL A 137 -4.96 12.63 14.42
CA VAL A 137 -5.22 12.23 13.04
C VAL A 137 -3.91 11.91 12.31
N ARG A 138 -2.87 12.75 12.51
CA ARG A 138 -1.53 12.48 11.98
C ARG A 138 -0.99 11.14 12.44
N ARG A 139 -1.16 10.80 13.72
CA ARG A 139 -0.70 9.50 14.26
C ARG A 139 -1.37 8.33 13.58
N GLU A 140 -2.67 8.41 13.32
CA GLU A 140 -3.40 7.37 12.60
C GLU A 140 -2.91 7.23 11.15
N ILE A 141 -2.72 8.34 10.43
CA ILE A 141 -2.21 8.33 9.05
C ILE A 141 -0.79 7.72 9.01
N ILE A 142 0.10 8.11 9.92
CA ILE A 142 1.46 7.58 9.99
C ILE A 142 1.43 6.09 10.37
N ALA A 143 0.58 5.68 11.32
CA ALA A 143 0.42 4.28 11.69
C ALA A 143 -0.08 3.44 10.51
N PHE A 144 -0.99 3.99 9.71
CA PHE A 144 -1.42 3.40 8.45
C PHE A 144 -0.24 3.29 7.47
N GLN A 145 0.49 4.36 7.19
CA GLN A 145 1.65 4.31 6.28
C GLN A 145 2.70 3.27 6.71
N ASN A 146 3.02 3.19 8.00
CA ASN A 146 4.00 2.23 8.54
C ASN A 146 3.58 0.76 8.43
N ARG A 147 2.28 0.49 8.23
CA ARG A 147 1.74 -0.87 8.06
C ARG A 147 1.57 -1.27 6.58
N ALA A 148 2.06 -0.46 5.64
CA ALA A 148 1.89 -0.70 4.20
C ALA A 148 2.36 -2.09 3.77
N SER A 149 3.54 -2.54 4.23
CA SER A 149 4.08 -3.87 3.91
C SER A 149 3.13 -5.01 4.30
N SER A 150 2.60 -4.97 5.53
CA SER A 150 1.65 -5.98 6.02
C SER A 150 0.35 -5.99 5.21
N ARG A 151 -0.16 -4.82 4.80
CA ARG A 151 -1.33 -4.74 3.91
C ARG A 151 -1.01 -5.27 2.52
N GLY A 152 0.19 -5.01 2.00
CA GLY A 152 0.69 -5.64 0.78
C GLY A 152 0.65 -7.16 0.86
N ASP A 153 1.12 -7.76 1.96
CA ASP A 153 1.06 -9.21 2.16
C ASP A 153 -0.37 -9.76 2.14
N ILE A 154 -1.32 -9.04 2.75
CA ILE A 154 -2.75 -9.40 2.73
C ILE A 154 -3.30 -9.34 1.30
N LEU A 155 -3.01 -8.29 0.55
CA LEU A 155 -3.45 -8.13 -0.84
C LEU A 155 -2.88 -9.23 -1.74
N TYR A 156 -1.60 -9.57 -1.60
CA TYR A 156 -0.98 -10.70 -2.28
C TYR A 156 -1.62 -12.03 -1.89
N ALA A 157 -1.94 -12.23 -0.61
CA ALA A 157 -2.64 -13.43 -0.15
C ALA A 157 -4.03 -13.55 -0.81
N LEU A 158 -4.79 -12.47 -0.87
CA LEU A 158 -6.08 -12.42 -1.56
C LEU A 158 -5.94 -12.74 -3.06
N LEU A 159 -4.88 -12.27 -3.71
CA LEU A 159 -4.58 -12.57 -5.11
C LEU A 159 -4.28 -14.07 -5.33
N ILE A 160 -3.53 -14.69 -4.40
CA ILE A 160 -3.26 -16.13 -4.41
C ILE A 160 -4.57 -16.91 -4.23
N VAL A 161 -5.42 -16.52 -3.29
CA VAL A 161 -6.71 -17.19 -3.02
C VAL A 161 -7.64 -17.07 -4.23
N SER A 162 -7.82 -15.87 -4.78
CA SER A 162 -8.66 -15.66 -5.97
C SER A 162 -8.17 -16.44 -7.19
N SER A 163 -6.86 -16.67 -7.32
CA SER A 163 -6.30 -17.51 -8.40
C SER A 163 -6.50 -19.03 -8.18
N LYS A 164 -6.76 -19.46 -6.94
CA LYS A 164 -7.04 -20.87 -6.59
C LYS A 164 -8.53 -21.21 -6.67
N MET A 165 -9.39 -20.23 -6.45
CA MET A 165 -10.84 -20.38 -6.55
C MET A 165 -11.24 -20.36 -8.03
N LYS A 166 -11.53 -21.54 -8.60
CA LYS A 166 -12.22 -21.63 -9.88
C LYS A 166 -13.64 -21.10 -9.67
N ILE A 167 -13.87 -19.83 -10.00
CA ILE A 167 -15.21 -19.28 -10.19
C ILE A 167 -15.59 -19.51 -11.65
#